data_AF-A0A7V0NHW9-F1
#
_entry.id   AF-A0A7V0NHW9-F1
#
_cell.length_a   1.000
_cell.length_b   1.000
_cell.length_c   1.000
_cell.angle_alpha   90.00
_cell.angle_beta   90.00
_cell.angle_gamma   90.00
#
_symmetry.space_group_name_H-M   'P 1'
#
loop_
_entity.id
_entity.type
_entity.pdbx_description
1 polymer ?
#
loop_
_entity_poly.entity_id
_entity_poly.type
_entity_poly.pdbx_seq_one_letter_code
_entity_poly.pdbx_strand_id
1 'polypeptide(L)'
;MPYDLDAFMEQVKAKNPAQPEFHQAVYEVIKTILPFVNANPKYEKYKILERIVEPERVIMFRVPWVDDEGEIHVNRGYRVEFNSAIG
;
A
#
# COMPACT_ATOMS: atom_id res chain seq x y z
N MET A 1 10.43 19.50 -7.32
CA MET A 1 10.82 19.01 -8.66
C MET A 1 9.74 18.03 -9.05
N PRO A 2 9.31 17.97 -10.32
CA PRO A 2 8.27 17.02 -10.70
C PRO A 2 8.65 15.62 -10.23
N TYR A 3 7.69 14.87 -9.69
CA TYR A 3 7.92 13.49 -9.34
C TYR A 3 8.39 12.73 -10.57
N ASP A 4 9.45 11.96 -10.37
CA ASP A 4 9.92 10.94 -11.29
C ASP A 4 9.32 9.59 -10.88
N LEU A 5 8.75 8.86 -11.84
CA LEU A 5 8.03 7.62 -11.58
C LEU A 5 8.97 6.55 -11.01
N ASP A 6 10.14 6.39 -11.61
CA ASP A 6 11.08 5.34 -11.23
C ASP A 6 11.67 5.63 -9.85
N ALA A 7 12.10 6.87 -9.61
CA ALA A 7 12.58 7.28 -8.29
C ALA A 7 11.53 7.12 -7.19
N PHE A 8 10.24 7.41 -7.47
CA PHE A 8 9.15 7.19 -6.52
C PHE A 8 8.94 5.69 -6.26
N MET A 9 8.93 4.87 -7.30
CA MET A 9 8.73 3.43 -7.18
C MET A 9 9.87 2.73 -6.46
N GLU A 10 11.12 3.18 -6.63
CA GLU A 10 12.25 2.66 -5.87
C GLU A 10 12.08 2.91 -4.36
N GLN A 11 11.54 4.07 -3.97
CA GLN A 11 11.21 4.34 -2.57
C GLN A 11 10.11 3.41 -2.04
N VAL A 12 9.06 3.16 -2.85
CA VAL A 12 7.95 2.26 -2.48
C VAL A 12 8.46 0.83 -2.29
N LYS A 13 9.27 0.33 -3.23
CA LYS A 13 9.86 -1.02 -3.17
C LYS A 13 10.79 -1.19 -1.98
N ALA A 14 11.62 -0.18 -1.69
CA ALA A 14 12.56 -0.22 -0.58
C ALA A 14 11.84 -0.34 0.78
N LYS A 15 10.68 0.29 0.94
CA LYS A 15 9.86 0.18 2.16
C LYS A 15 9.07 -1.13 2.27
N ASN A 16 8.67 -1.68 1.13
CA ASN A 16 7.77 -2.84 1.07
C ASN A 16 8.43 -3.99 0.29
N PRO A 17 9.57 -4.53 0.76
CA PRO A 17 10.27 -5.57 0.02
C PRO A 17 9.40 -6.82 -0.15
N ALA A 18 9.57 -7.50 -1.28
CA ALA A 18 8.89 -8.75 -1.62
C ALA A 18 7.35 -8.68 -1.68
N GLN A 19 6.79 -7.54 -2.08
CA GLN A 19 5.35 -7.38 -2.35
C GLN A 19 5.09 -7.01 -3.83
N PRO A 20 5.38 -7.92 -4.79
CA PRO A 20 5.32 -7.59 -6.21
C PRO A 20 3.92 -7.17 -6.68
N GLU A 21 2.86 -7.75 -6.13
CA GLU A 21 1.47 -7.39 -6.46
C GLU A 21 1.15 -5.96 -5.99
N PHE A 22 1.63 -5.59 -4.80
CA PHE A 22 1.49 -4.23 -4.29
C PHE A 22 2.28 -3.24 -5.14
N HIS A 23 3.53 -3.57 -5.51
CA HIS A 23 4.36 -2.72 -6.36
C HIS A 23 3.72 -2.47 -7.73
N GLN A 24 3.15 -3.52 -8.33
CA GLN A 24 2.44 -3.40 -9.60
C GLN A 24 1.23 -2.47 -9.47
N ALA A 25 0.40 -2.67 -8.45
CA ALA A 25 -0.79 -1.86 -8.23
C ALA A 25 -0.44 -0.37 -8.04
N VAL A 26 0.61 -0.07 -7.26
CA VAL A 26 1.08 1.31 -7.10
C VAL A 26 1.61 1.87 -8.43
N TYR A 27 2.44 1.12 -9.16
CA TYR A 27 3.00 1.58 -10.44
C TYR A 27 1.92 1.98 -11.44
N GLU A 28 0.92 1.12 -11.65
CA GLU A 28 -0.15 1.34 -12.63
C GLU A 28 -0.96 2.61 -12.33
N VAL A 29 -1.31 2.82 -11.05
CA VAL A 29 -2.07 4.00 -10.63
C VAL A 29 -1.20 5.26 -10.70
N ILE A 30 0.01 5.24 -10.12
CA ILE A 30 0.89 6.41 -10.06
C ILE A 30 1.25 6.86 -11.47
N LYS A 31 1.62 5.94 -12.38
CA LYS A 31 1.91 6.25 -13.79
C LYS A 31 0.78 7.04 -14.45
N THR A 32 -0.47 6.72 -14.13
CA THR A 32 -1.64 7.37 -14.72
C THR A 32 -1.87 8.78 -14.16
N ILE A 33 -1.70 8.98 -12.84
CA ILE A 33 -2.00 10.26 -12.19
C ILE A 33 -0.81 11.23 -12.13
N LEU A 34 0.42 10.75 -12.37
CA LEU A 34 1.65 11.54 -12.23
C LEU A 34 1.64 12.85 -13.04
N PRO A 35 1.18 12.89 -14.31
CA PRO A 35 1.14 14.15 -15.06
C PRO A 35 0.26 15.20 -14.38
N PHE A 36 -0.88 14.79 -13.83
CA PHE A 36 -1.77 15.68 -13.09
C PHE A 36 -1.14 16.15 -11.78
N VAL A 37 -0.53 15.25 -11.02
CA VAL A 37 0.16 15.58 -9.76
C VAL A 37 1.28 16.60 -10.01
N ASN A 38 2.09 16.38 -11.05
CA ASN A 38 3.18 17.29 -11.42
C ASN A 38 2.69 18.66 -11.91
N ALA A 39 1.52 18.71 -12.55
CA ALA A 39 0.86 19.98 -12.92
C ALA A 39 0.23 20.71 -11.72
N ASN A 40 0.11 20.06 -10.55
CA ASN A 40 -0.58 20.59 -9.37
C ASN A 40 0.33 20.53 -8.12
N PRO A 41 1.22 21.53 -7.91
CA PRO A 41 2.28 21.49 -6.88
C PRO A 41 1.80 21.27 -5.44
N LYS A 42 0.51 21.51 -5.15
CA LYS A 42 -0.09 21.25 -3.83
C LYS A 42 0.06 19.78 -3.40
N TYR A 43 0.00 18.83 -4.34
CA TYR A 43 0.09 17.40 -4.00
C TYR A 43 1.52 16.99 -3.60
N GLU A 44 2.55 17.57 -4.23
CA GLU A 44 3.95 17.43 -3.82
C GLU A 44 4.18 18.10 -2.45
N LYS A 45 3.69 19.33 -2.28
CA LYS A 45 3.83 20.11 -1.03
C LYS A 45 3.33 19.34 0.19
N TYR A 46 2.21 18.64 0.07
CA TYR A 46 1.58 17.90 1.17
C TYR A 46 1.91 16.40 1.18
N LYS A 47 2.88 15.97 0.35
CA LYS A 47 3.34 14.57 0.31
C LYS A 47 2.21 13.58 0.11
N ILE A 48 1.29 13.92 -0.80
CA ILE A 48 0.04 13.15 -0.97
C ILE A 48 0.32 11.76 -1.55
N LEU A 49 1.26 11.64 -2.50
CA LEU A 49 1.62 10.34 -3.06
C LEU A 49 2.30 9.44 -2.01
N GLU A 50 3.19 10.00 -1.20
CA GLU A 50 3.86 9.25 -0.13
C GLU A 50 2.88 8.79 0.95
N ARG A 51 1.85 9.58 1.26
CA ARG A 51 0.82 9.23 2.24
C ARG A 51 -0.19 8.22 1.72
N ILE A 52 -0.58 8.29 0.44
CA ILE A 52 -1.63 7.43 -0.11
C ILE A 52 -1.15 6.00 -0.38
N VAL A 53 0.17 5.79 -0.55
CA VAL A 53 0.78 4.46 -0.71
C VAL A 53 1.16 3.81 0.63
N GLU A 54 1.03 4.54 1.74
CA GLU A 54 1.28 4.01 3.08
C GLU A 54 -0.07 3.75 3.76
N PRO A 55 -0.39 2.50 4.15
CA PRO A 55 -1.65 2.22 4.82
C PRO A 55 -1.72 2.93 6.17
N GLU A 56 -2.90 3.45 6.52
CA GLU A 56 -3.12 4.06 7.84
C GLU A 56 -2.91 3.05 8.97
N ARG A 57 -3.34 1.80 8.77
CA ARG A 57 -3.14 0.72 9.75
C ARG A 57 -3.12 -0.66 9.10
N VAL A 58 -2.21 -1.51 9.58
CA VAL A 58 -2.14 -2.94 9.24
C VAL A 58 -2.23 -3.76 10.51
N ILE A 59 -3.19 -4.68 10.57
CA ILE A 59 -3.40 -5.60 11.69
C ILE A 59 -3.10 -7.01 11.20
N MET A 60 -2.20 -7.70 11.90
CA MET A 60 -1.87 -9.09 11.68
C MET A 60 -2.14 -9.87 12.96
N PHE A 61 -2.87 -10.98 12.88
CA PHE A 61 -3.31 -11.72 14.06
C PHE A 61 -3.39 -13.23 13.78
N ARG A 62 -3.33 -14.02 14.86
CA ARG A 62 -3.44 -15.48 14.79
C ARG A 62 -4.91 -15.90 14.81
N VAL A 63 -5.25 -16.88 13.98
CA VAL A 63 -6.59 -17.49 13.88
C VAL A 63 -6.48 -19.00 14.17
N PRO A 64 -6.58 -19.42 15.44
CA PRO A 64 -6.66 -20.84 15.78
C PRO A 64 -8.09 -21.36 15.59
N TRP A 65 -8.24 -22.55 15.02
CA TRP A 65 -9.52 -23.22 14.84
C TRP A 65 -9.34 -24.74 14.86
N VAL A 66 -10.44 -25.48 14.98
CA VAL A 66 -10.46 -26.94 15.02
C VAL A 66 -11.30 -27.42 13.84
N ASP A 67 -10.82 -28.41 13.09
CA ASP A 67 -11.57 -28.98 11.97
C ASP A 67 -12.57 -30.06 12.42
N ASP A 68 -13.29 -30.63 11.46
CA ASP A 68 -14.31 -31.66 11.70
C ASP A 68 -13.72 -32.98 12.24
N GLU A 69 -12.41 -33.22 12.06
CA GLU A 69 -11.69 -34.38 12.59
C GLU A 69 -11.13 -34.14 14.01
N GLY A 70 -11.23 -32.90 14.50
CA GLY A 70 -10.71 -32.50 15.82
C GLY A 70 -9.27 -32.00 15.80
N GLU A 71 -8.66 -31.85 14.62
CA GLU A 71 -7.28 -31.38 14.47
C GLU A 71 -7.19 -29.85 14.63
N ILE A 72 -6.14 -29.39 15.32
CA ILE A 72 -5.93 -27.96 15.58
C ILE A 72 -5.17 -27.33 14.43
N HIS A 73 -5.79 -26.32 13.82
CA HIS A 73 -5.21 -25.51 12.75
C HIS A 73 -4.90 -24.10 13.25
N VAL A 74 -3.85 -23.51 12.68
CA VAL A 74 -3.46 -22.13 12.99
C VAL A 74 -3.17 -21.37 11.70
N ASN A 75 -4.01 -20.38 11.40
CA ASN A 75 -3.82 -19.48 10.27
C ASN A 75 -3.44 -18.08 10.74
N ARG A 76 -3.02 -17.26 9.78
CA ARG A 76 -2.73 -15.84 9.97
C ARG A 76 -3.81 -15.01 9.29
N GLY A 77 -4.49 -14.18 10.08
CA GLY A 77 -5.43 -13.18 9.60
C GLY A 77 -4.75 -11.83 9.36
N TYR A 78 -5.29 -11.07 8.41
CA TYR A 78 -4.85 -9.72 8.08
C TYR A 78 -6.05 -8.79 7.95
N ARG A 79 -5.88 -7.53 8.38
CA ARG A 79 -6.77 -6.42 8.04
C ARG A 79 -5.91 -5.21 7.69
N VAL A 80 -6.03 -4.75 6.45
CA VAL A 80 -5.34 -3.55 5.95
C VAL A 80 -6.37 -2.44 5.82
N GLU A 81 -6.25 -1.42 6.66
CA GLU A 81 -7.07 -0.22 6.64
C GLU A 81 -6.27 0.86 5.92
N PHE A 82 -6.42 0.92 4.61
CA PHE A 82 -5.49 1.67 3.77
C PHE A 82 -5.71 3.17 3.82
N ASN A 83 -6.97 3.62 3.71
CA ASN A 83 -7.32 5.03 3.69
C ASN A 83 -8.75 5.25 4.20
N SER A 84 -8.95 6.26 5.06
CA SER A 84 -10.25 6.63 5.63
C SER A 84 -10.73 8.03 5.23
N ALA A 85 -10.10 8.65 4.22
CA ALA A 85 -10.33 10.05 3.89
C ALA A 85 -11.78 10.39 3.47
N ILE A 86 -12.54 9.39 3.00
CA ILE A 86 -13.93 9.56 2.53
C ILE A 86 -14.96 8.70 3.27
N GLY A 87 -14.56 8.08 4.39
CA GLY A 87 -15.39 7.15 5.18
C GLY A 87 -14.90 5.71 5.16
#